data_AF-A0A9X9A1F8-F1
#
_entry.id   AF-A0A9X9A1F8-F1
#
_cell.length_a   1.000
_cell.length_b   1.000
_cell.length_c   1.000
_cell.angle_alpha   90.00
_cell.angle_beta   90.00
_cell.angle_gamma   90.00
#
_symmetry.space_group_name_H-M   'P 1'
#
loop_
_entity.id
_entity.type
_entity.pdbx_description
1 polymer ?
#
loop_
_entity_poly.entity_id
_entity_poly.type
_entity_poly.pdbx_seq_one_letter_code
_entity_poly.pdbx_strand_id
1 'polypeptide(L)'
;DYGSQGGSTITQQVIKNYFLSMDKTPKRKAQEIYLAYKLEQQYSKHEILEMYLNKINLGNRSYGIATAAQNYYGKELKDLTLPEVAMLAGLPKAPNNYDPTKK
;
A
#
# COMPACT_ATOMS: atom_id res chain seq x y z
N ASP A 1 9.00 1.88 -24.24
CA ASP A 1 8.37 1.55 -22.94
C ASP A 1 9.24 0.77 -21.94
N TYR A 2 10.55 1.06 -21.85
CA TYR A 2 11.40 0.56 -20.76
C TYR A 2 11.89 1.77 -19.95
N GLY A 3 11.25 2.10 -18.81
CA GLY A 3 11.74 3.26 -18.04
C GLY A 3 11.03 3.78 -16.79
N SER A 4 9.99 3.16 -16.23
CA SER A 4 9.43 3.67 -14.95
C SER A 4 8.76 2.61 -14.07
N GLN A 5 9.31 1.40 -14.02
CA GLN A 5 8.88 0.44 -12.99
C GLN A 5 9.27 0.97 -11.60
N GLY A 6 8.31 1.00 -10.67
CA GLY A 6 8.56 1.42 -9.30
C GLY A 6 9.36 0.37 -8.55
N GLY A 7 10.67 0.58 -8.36
CA GLY A 7 11.55 -0.35 -7.65
C GLY A 7 11.43 -0.32 -6.11
N SER A 8 10.34 0.24 -5.56
CA SER A 8 10.21 0.34 -4.10
C SER A 8 9.58 -0.92 -3.51
N THR A 9 10.18 -1.45 -2.44
CA THR A 9 9.68 -2.64 -1.75
C THR A 9 8.46 -2.33 -0.87
N ILE A 10 7.74 -3.35 -0.41
CA ILE A 10 6.65 -3.19 0.56
C ILE A 10 7.13 -2.53 1.85
N THR A 11 8.29 -2.94 2.39
CA THR A 11 8.89 -2.33 3.59
C THR A 11 9.15 -0.84 3.40
N GLN A 12 9.70 -0.46 2.25
CA GLN A 12 9.93 0.95 1.91
C GLN A 12 8.61 1.73 1.82
N GLN A 13 7.56 1.10 1.29
CA GLN A 13 6.22 1.69 1.26
C GLN A 13 5.59 1.84 2.65
N VAL A 14 5.81 0.91 3.59
CA VAL A 14 5.40 1.08 5.00
C VAL A 14 6.01 2.35 5.58
N ILE A 15 7.33 2.50 5.46
CA ILE A 15 8.03 3.69 5.98
C ILE A 15 7.49 4.98 5.35
N LYS A 16 7.30 4.98 4.03
CA LYS A 16 6.73 6.13 3.31
C LYS A 16 5.32 6.49 3.80
N ASN A 17 4.48 5.49 4.07
CA ASN A 17 3.07 5.71 4.44
C ASN A 17 2.90 6.11 5.92
N TYR A 18 3.84 5.77 6.80
CA TYR A 18 3.75 6.06 8.23
C TYR A 18 4.57 7.26 8.70
N PHE A 19 5.76 7.50 8.12
CA PHE A 19 6.77 8.36 8.77
C PHE A 19 7.31 9.50 7.91
N LEU A 20 7.19 9.45 6.59
CA LEU A 20 7.86 10.42 5.71
C LEU A 20 6.85 11.31 4.97
N SER A 21 7.26 12.54 4.68
CA SER A 21 6.51 13.43 3.80
C SER A 21 6.45 12.87 2.37
N MET A 22 5.48 13.36 1.58
CA MET A 22 5.30 12.94 0.19
C MET A 22 6.34 13.55 -0.79
N ASP A 23 7.30 14.33 -0.28
CA ASP A 23 8.27 15.07 -1.10
C ASP A 23 9.24 14.15 -1.83
N LYS A 24 9.35 14.27 -3.14
CA LYS A 24 10.22 13.38 -3.93
C LYS A 24 11.65 13.92 -4.00
N THR A 25 12.39 13.85 -2.89
CA THR A 25 13.82 14.24 -2.83
C THR A 25 14.75 13.02 -2.66
N PRO A 26 15.99 13.06 -3.19
CA PRO A 26 16.98 11.99 -2.99
C PRO A 26 17.29 11.74 -1.51
N LYS A 27 17.40 12.82 -0.71
CA LYS A 27 17.62 12.75 0.73
C LYS A 27 16.50 11.98 1.44
N ARG A 28 15.24 12.28 1.10
CA ARG A 28 14.09 11.54 1.63
C ARG A 28 14.13 10.05 1.22
N LYS A 29 14.48 9.74 -0.03
CA LYS A 29 14.57 8.34 -0.49
C LYS A 29 15.69 7.56 0.22
N ALA A 30 16.84 8.20 0.49
CA ALA A 30 17.90 7.58 1.28
C ALA A 30 17.44 7.28 2.71
N GLN A 31 16.72 8.21 3.34
CA GLN A 31 16.11 8.01 4.66
C GLN A 31 15.08 6.87 4.65
N GLU A 32 14.25 6.78 3.60
CA GLU A 32 13.29 5.68 3.40
C GLU A 32 14.00 4.32 3.36
N ILE A 33 15.11 4.21 2.61
CA ILE A 33 15.89 2.97 2.50
C ILE A 33 16.49 2.59 3.86
N TYR A 34 17.10 3.56 4.57
CA TYR A 34 17.72 3.32 5.87
C TYR A 34 16.70 2.88 6.94
N LEU A 35 15.56 3.56 7.01
CA LEU A 35 14.49 3.21 7.95
C LEU A 35 13.84 1.88 7.58
N ALA A 36 13.69 1.57 6.29
CA ALA A 36 13.17 0.28 5.86
C ALA A 36 14.11 -0.85 6.28
N TYR A 37 15.43 -0.68 6.09
CA TYR A 37 16.41 -1.65 6.57
C TYR A 37 16.30 -1.88 8.08
N LYS A 38 16.18 -0.82 8.89
CA LYS A 38 15.96 -0.95 10.33
C LYS A 38 14.68 -1.70 10.67
N LEU A 39 13.58 -1.42 9.97
CA LEU A 39 12.30 -2.09 10.17
C LEU A 39 12.43 -3.60 9.94
N GLU A 40 13.14 -4.02 8.89
CA GLU A 40 13.36 -5.45 8.61
C GLU A 40 14.23 -6.17 9.64
N GLN A 41 15.06 -5.44 10.39
CA GLN A 41 15.84 -6.02 11.49
C GLN A 41 15.00 -6.21 12.76
N GLN A 42 13.88 -5.49 12.89
CA GLN A 42 13.06 -5.47 14.10
C GLN A 42 11.77 -6.30 13.97
N TYR A 43 11.25 -6.45 12.76
CA TYR A 43 9.97 -7.10 12.50
C TYR A 43 10.09 -8.17 11.43
N SER A 44 9.30 -9.22 11.57
CA SER A 44 9.16 -10.27 10.57
C SER A 44 8.49 -9.76 9.29
N LYS A 45 8.66 -10.50 8.20
CA LYS A 45 8.01 -10.17 6.92
C LYS A 45 6.48 -10.19 7.01
N HIS A 46 5.91 -11.05 7.86
CA HIS A 46 4.47 -11.09 8.09
C HIS A 46 3.97 -9.84 8.80
N GLU A 47 4.65 -9.39 9.86
CA GLU A 47 4.30 -8.15 10.56
C GLU A 47 4.43 -6.92 9.64
N ILE A 48 5.49 -6.85 8.83
CA ILE A 48 5.68 -5.75 7.87
C ILE A 48 4.57 -5.74 6.81
N LEU A 49 4.17 -6.91 6.31
CA LEU A 49 3.07 -7.03 5.36
C LEU A 49 1.75 -6.60 6.00
N GLU A 50 1.50 -6.99 7.25
CA GLU A 50 0.32 -6.57 8.01
C GLU A 50 0.28 -5.05 8.18
N MET A 51 1.39 -4.42 8.60
CA MET A 51 1.50 -2.96 8.69
C MET A 51 1.20 -2.29 7.35
N TYR A 52 1.72 -2.83 6.24
CA TYR A 52 1.43 -2.32 4.90
C TYR A 52 -0.06 -2.40 4.58
N LEU A 53 -0.67 -3.58 4.74
CA LEU A 53 -2.07 -3.83 4.39
C LEU A 53 -3.04 -3.02 5.24
N ASN A 54 -2.68 -2.69 6.48
CA ASN A 54 -3.52 -1.88 7.37
C ASN A 54 -3.46 -0.38 7.08
N LYS A 55 -2.44 0.11 6.38
CA LYS A 55 -2.26 1.55 6.15
C LYS A 55 -2.39 1.99 4.70
N ILE A 56 -2.20 1.08 3.76
CA ILE A 56 -2.18 1.42 2.34
C ILE A 56 -3.47 2.15 1.92
N ASN A 57 -3.32 3.24 1.17
CA ASN A 57 -4.44 3.98 0.61
C ASN A 57 -4.95 3.23 -0.63
N LEU A 58 -6.22 2.82 -0.58
CA LEU A 58 -6.88 2.06 -1.64
C LEU A 58 -7.98 2.89 -2.33
N GLY A 59 -8.02 4.21 -2.16
CA GLY A 59 -9.06 5.03 -2.79
C GLY A 59 -10.40 4.87 -2.08
N ASN A 60 -11.45 5.53 -2.57
CA ASN A 60 -12.78 5.54 -1.94
C ASN A 60 -12.74 5.76 -0.40
N ARG A 61 -11.91 6.72 0.07
CA ARG A 61 -11.65 7.01 1.50
C ARG A 61 -11.20 5.80 2.35
N SER A 62 -10.63 4.79 1.70
CA SER A 62 -10.21 3.53 2.32
C SER A 62 -8.71 3.55 2.60
N TYR A 63 -8.37 3.64 3.88
CA TYR A 63 -7.03 3.36 4.38
C TYR A 63 -7.07 2.00 5.06
N GLY A 64 -6.30 1.07 4.50
CA GLY A 64 -6.29 -0.32 4.92
C GLY A 64 -7.26 -1.21 4.15
N ILE A 65 -6.87 -2.48 3.96
CA ILE A 65 -7.60 -3.44 3.14
C ILE A 65 -8.96 -3.83 3.73
N ALA A 66 -9.08 -3.90 5.06
CA ALA A 66 -10.35 -4.18 5.73
C ALA A 66 -11.39 -3.08 5.45
N THR A 67 -10.98 -1.82 5.57
CA THR A 67 -11.82 -0.66 5.23
C THR A 67 -12.24 -0.70 3.77
N ALA A 68 -11.33 -1.06 2.87
CA ALA A 68 -11.62 -1.16 1.44
C ALA A 68 -12.62 -2.28 1.12
N ALA A 69 -12.51 -3.45 1.76
CA ALA A 69 -13.46 -4.54 1.60
C ALA A 69 -14.90 -4.10 1.93
N GLN A 70 -15.07 -3.34 3.01
CA GLN A 70 -16.35 -2.76 3.40
C GLN A 70 -16.81 -1.67 2.43
N ASN A 71 -15.93 -0.72 2.08
CA ASN A 71 -16.30 0.42 1.24
C ASN A 71 -16.61 0.05 -0.22
N TYR A 72 -15.93 -0.96 -0.79
CA TYR A 72 -16.15 -1.40 -2.17
C TYR A 72 -17.20 -2.50 -2.30
N TYR A 73 -17.32 -3.39 -1.31
CA TYR A 73 -18.13 -4.61 -1.44
C TYR A 73 -19.09 -4.87 -0.26
N GLY A 74 -18.98 -4.13 0.85
CA GLY A 74 -19.78 -4.37 2.05
C GLY A 74 -19.47 -5.70 2.73
N LYS A 75 -18.23 -6.20 2.61
CA LYS A 75 -17.81 -7.54 3.06
C LYS A 75 -16.68 -7.49 4.07
N GLU A 76 -16.59 -8.51 4.94
CA GLU A 76 -15.37 -8.78 5.69
C GLU A 76 -14.29 -9.38 4.79
N LEU A 77 -13.02 -9.28 5.20
CA LEU A 77 -11.88 -9.74 4.40
C LEU A 77 -11.96 -11.21 4.02
N LYS A 78 -12.43 -12.07 4.93
CA LYS A 78 -12.56 -13.51 4.74
C LYS A 78 -13.63 -13.88 3.71
N ASP A 79 -14.56 -12.97 3.43
CA ASP A 79 -15.71 -13.17 2.54
C ASP A 79 -15.45 -12.63 1.13
N LEU A 80 -14.28 -12.04 0.88
CA LEU A 80 -13.88 -11.58 -0.43
C LEU A 80 -13.57 -12.75 -1.36
N THR A 81 -14.05 -12.66 -2.59
CA THR A 81 -13.71 -13.57 -3.66
C THR A 81 -12.35 -13.23 -4.28
N LEU A 82 -11.71 -14.19 -4.94
CA LEU A 82 -10.42 -13.96 -5.60
C LEU A 82 -10.42 -12.76 -6.57
N PRO A 83 -11.45 -12.54 -7.42
CA PRO A 83 -11.51 -11.34 -8.27
C PRO A 83 -11.61 -10.03 -7.48
N GLU A 84 -12.32 -10.00 -6.36
CA GLU A 84 -12.45 -8.82 -5.50
C GLU A 84 -11.12 -8.50 -4.81
N VAL A 85 -10.42 -9.52 -4.30
CA VAL A 85 -9.06 -9.36 -3.75
C VAL A 85 -8.10 -8.85 -4.83
N ALA A 86 -8.16 -9.40 -6.04
CA ALA A 86 -7.33 -8.98 -7.15
C ALA A 86 -7.59 -7.51 -7.55
N MET A 87 -8.85 -7.07 -7.53
CA MET A 87 -9.22 -5.67 -7.76
C MET A 87 -8.55 -4.77 -6.71
N LEU A 88 -8.75 -5.08 -5.41
CA LEU A 88 -8.17 -4.29 -4.32
C LEU A 88 -6.63 -4.25 -4.38
N ALA A 89 -5.99 -5.37 -4.73
CA ALA A 89 -4.53 -5.44 -4.88
C ALA A 89 -3.98 -4.57 -6.02
N GLY A 90 -4.81 -4.24 -7.03
CA GLY A 90 -4.45 -3.36 -8.14
C GLY A 90 -4.50 -1.86 -7.80
N LEU A 91 -5.29 -1.47 -6.79
CA LEU A 91 -5.53 -0.07 -6.44
C LEU A 91 -4.30 0.72 -5.98
N PRO A 92 -3.36 0.19 -5.16
CA PRO A 92 -2.25 0.97 -4.60
C PRO A 92 -1.42 1.76 -5.61
N LYS A 93 -1.31 1.27 -6.86
CA LYS A 93 -0.54 1.93 -7.92
C LYS A 93 -1.12 3.30 -8.30
N ALA A 94 -2.43 3.41 -8.37
CA ALA A 94 -3.12 4.66 -8.69
C ALA A 94 -4.58 4.62 -8.16
N PRO A 95 -4.78 4.80 -6.84
CA PRO A 95 -6.06 4.48 -6.21
C PRO A 95 -7.25 5.28 -6.74
N ASN A 96 -7.02 6.50 -7.24
CA ASN A 96 -8.07 7.30 -7.86
C ASN A 96 -8.34 6.94 -9.33
N ASN A 97 -7.33 6.49 -10.07
CA ASN A 97 -7.46 6.20 -11.51
C ASN A 97 -7.99 4.78 -11.75
N TYR A 98 -7.76 3.88 -10.80
CA TYR A 98 -8.22 2.50 -10.86
C TYR A 98 -9.47 2.25 -10.01
N ASP A 99 -10.08 3.30 -9.45
CA ASP A 99 -11.32 3.21 -8.69
C ASP A 99 -12.49 2.86 -9.64
N PRO A 100 -13.06 1.64 -9.58
CA PRO A 100 -14.12 1.23 -10.50
C PRO A 100 -15.46 1.91 -10.21
N THR A 101 -15.57 2.63 -9.09
CA THR A 101 -16.80 3.36 -8.72
C THR A 101 -16.84 4.76 -9.31
N LYS A 102 -15.69 5.26 -9.81
CA LYS A 102 -15.58 6.57 -10.45
C LYS A 102 -15.85 6.44 -11.95
N LYS A 103 -16.63 7.40 -12.48
CA LYS A 103 -16.86 7.56 -13.91
C LYS A 103 -15.73 8.32 -14.57
#